data_AF-A0A1Z8VWW4-F1
#
_entry.id   AF-A0A1Z8VWW4-F1
#
_cell.length_a   1.000
_cell.length_b   1.000
_cell.length_c   1.000
_cell.angle_alpha   90.00
_cell.angle_beta   90.00
_cell.angle_gamma   90.00
#
_symmetry.space_group_name_H-M   'P 1'
#
loop_
_entity.id
_entity.type
_entity.pdbx_description
1 polymer ?
#
loop_
_entity_poly.entity_id
_entity_poly.type
_entity_poly.pdbx_seq_one_letter_code
_entity_poly.pdbx_strand_id
1 'polypeptide(L)'
;MESVQIPNFLSEDRVDVVSKFYFEVCEILGCKVHEITFNNITSKVDYVSGTNYEDFDYRYCPSIEKQYSDDKVINYKKIPEDKIKDINTDWIPEMIDHLNEEFQKINRKGKICTFVIFNLPNPVQIHTDGNDIKNKRGKRNVFNPVFKREEYFPSYKKYTHQGLITIQNDDLRNGTIVFNQTFPYSVYYANHENNLDRKKSVITFLKDDDIFRFDEKIENYTYEYMSDEEYKLLPDMNREQLFGLSLDKKLMFMDKGTLVSWQDGKFHTTIPMKKEWGNRIMLQYEGVDE
;
A
#
# COMPACT_ATOMS: atom_id res chain seq x y z
N MET A 1 -7.76 -16.66 4.61
CA MET A 1 -6.35 -16.89 5.01
C MET A 1 -6.02 -15.94 6.15
N GLU A 2 -5.34 -16.42 7.18
CA GLU A 2 -4.99 -15.58 8.35
C GLU A 2 -3.87 -14.59 8.01
N SER A 3 -3.93 -13.39 8.61
CA SER A 3 -2.84 -12.42 8.60
C SER A 3 -1.65 -12.93 9.44
N VAL A 4 -0.44 -12.86 8.91
CA VAL A 4 0.78 -13.40 9.54
C VAL A 4 1.87 -12.34 9.68
N GLN A 5 2.72 -12.54 10.68
CA GLN A 5 3.95 -11.80 10.92
C GLN A 5 5.06 -12.81 11.17
N ILE A 6 6.16 -12.72 10.41
CA ILE A 6 7.26 -13.68 10.44
C ILE A 6 8.58 -12.90 10.52
N PRO A 7 9.20 -12.82 11.72
CA PRO A 7 10.55 -12.28 11.87
C PRO A 7 11.57 -13.10 11.08
N ASN A 8 12.63 -12.46 10.60
CA ASN A 8 13.73 -13.11 9.84
C ASN A 8 13.24 -13.89 8.59
N PHE A 9 12.17 -13.44 7.95
CA PHE A 9 11.64 -14.07 6.73
C PHE A 9 12.58 -13.87 5.53
N LEU A 10 13.16 -12.67 5.39
CA LEU A 10 14.21 -12.38 4.41
C LEU A 10 15.57 -12.27 5.12
N SER A 11 16.62 -12.90 4.56
CA SER A 11 17.96 -12.88 5.15
C SER A 11 18.61 -11.48 5.12
N GLU A 12 19.54 -11.23 6.05
CA GLU A 12 20.22 -9.94 6.16
C GLU A 12 20.96 -9.54 4.87
N ASP A 13 21.67 -10.48 4.22
CA ASP A 13 22.33 -10.25 2.92
C ASP A 13 21.34 -9.77 1.85
N ARG A 14 20.14 -10.36 1.80
CA ARG A 14 19.09 -9.99 0.85
C ARG A 14 18.44 -8.66 1.19
N VAL A 15 18.22 -8.36 2.47
CA VAL A 15 17.77 -7.03 2.92
C VAL A 15 18.80 -5.96 2.54
N ASP A 16 20.09 -6.26 2.69
CA ASP A 16 21.17 -5.34 2.37
C ASP A 16 21.30 -5.07 0.86
N VAL A 17 20.98 -6.03 -0.01
CA VAL A 17 20.86 -5.79 -1.47
C VAL A 17 19.77 -4.75 -1.76
N VAL A 18 18.56 -4.94 -1.22
CA VAL A 18 17.43 -4.00 -1.42
C VAL A 18 17.73 -2.63 -0.82
N SER A 19 18.38 -2.61 0.35
CA SER A 19 18.76 -1.37 1.05
C SER A 19 19.81 -0.57 0.26
N LYS A 20 20.88 -1.23 -0.21
CA LYS A 20 21.93 -0.61 -1.04
C LYS A 20 21.32 0.01 -2.30
N PHE A 21 20.49 -0.76 -3.01
CA PHE A 21 19.75 -0.30 -4.18
C PHE A 21 18.91 0.96 -3.88
N TYR A 22 18.11 0.96 -2.82
CA TYR A 22 17.29 2.13 -2.46
C TYR A 22 18.15 3.39 -2.20
N PHE A 23 19.28 3.24 -1.50
CA PHE A 23 20.17 4.36 -1.21
C PHE A 23 20.96 4.85 -2.43
N GLU A 24 21.39 3.95 -3.31
CA GLU A 24 22.00 4.27 -4.62
C GLU A 24 21.04 5.11 -5.47
N VAL A 25 19.76 4.72 -5.55
CA VAL A 25 18.73 5.51 -6.25
C VAL A 25 18.53 6.88 -5.57
N CYS A 26 18.52 6.97 -4.24
CA CYS A 26 18.46 8.27 -3.55
C CYS A 26 19.68 9.17 -3.86
N GLU A 27 20.88 8.58 -3.97
CA GLU A 27 22.13 9.30 -4.28
C GLU A 27 22.14 9.83 -5.71
N ILE A 28 21.81 9.00 -6.71
CA ILE A 28 21.70 9.38 -8.14
C ILE A 28 20.73 10.57 -8.35
N LEU A 29 19.70 10.66 -7.50
CA LEU A 29 18.69 11.71 -7.54
C LEU A 29 19.00 12.93 -6.66
N GLY A 30 19.89 12.79 -5.68
CA GLY A 30 20.15 13.82 -4.68
C GLY A 30 18.94 14.14 -3.79
N CYS A 31 17.98 13.21 -3.65
CA CYS A 31 16.76 13.40 -2.88
C CYS A 31 16.28 12.10 -2.21
N LYS A 32 15.32 12.23 -1.28
CA LYS A 32 14.66 11.06 -0.69
C LYS A 32 13.58 10.54 -1.62
N VAL A 33 13.57 9.22 -1.79
CA VAL A 33 12.60 8.49 -2.60
C VAL A 33 11.46 7.99 -1.73
N HIS A 34 10.22 8.22 -2.15
CA HIS A 34 9.01 7.71 -1.53
C HIS A 34 8.66 6.31 -2.04
N GLU A 35 8.81 6.07 -3.34
CA GLU A 35 8.33 4.88 -4.04
C GLU A 35 9.28 4.54 -5.21
N ILE A 36 9.63 3.26 -5.37
CA ILE A 36 10.31 2.68 -6.53
C ILE A 36 9.48 1.48 -7.01
N THR A 37 8.91 1.58 -8.20
CA THR A 37 8.05 0.55 -8.81
C THR A 37 8.83 -0.26 -9.85
N PHE A 38 8.64 -1.57 -9.89
CA PHE A 38 9.24 -2.48 -10.87
C PHE A 38 8.17 -3.16 -11.74
N ASN A 39 8.39 -3.27 -13.05
CA ASN A 39 7.39 -3.89 -13.92
C ASN A 39 7.37 -5.40 -13.73
N ASN A 40 6.15 -5.96 -13.73
CA ASN A 40 5.89 -7.41 -13.76
C ASN A 40 6.95 -8.14 -14.63
N ILE A 41 7.83 -8.92 -13.99
CA ILE A 41 8.72 -9.93 -14.60
C ILE A 41 9.91 -9.37 -15.44
N THR A 42 10.05 -8.05 -15.69
CA THR A 42 11.04 -7.54 -16.68
C THR A 42 12.32 -6.89 -16.11
N SER A 43 12.66 -7.19 -14.85
CA SER A 43 13.92 -6.79 -14.18
C SER A 43 14.30 -5.31 -14.32
N LYS A 44 13.31 -4.41 -14.35
CA LYS A 44 13.53 -2.98 -14.63
C LYS A 44 12.69 -2.09 -13.72
N VAL A 45 13.26 -0.94 -13.38
CA VAL A 45 12.57 0.18 -12.72
C VAL A 45 11.65 0.87 -13.72
N ASP A 46 10.39 1.02 -13.37
CA ASP A 46 9.38 1.71 -14.18
C ASP A 46 9.26 3.18 -13.83
N TYR A 47 9.29 3.41 -12.52
CA TYR A 47 8.86 4.63 -11.91
C TYR A 47 9.56 4.79 -10.57
N VAL A 48 9.93 6.04 -10.29
CA VAL A 48 10.45 6.46 -9.00
C VAL A 48 9.80 7.79 -8.67
N SER A 49 9.29 7.89 -7.45
CA SER A 49 8.73 9.11 -6.88
C SER A 49 9.68 9.65 -5.82
N GLY A 50 10.33 10.77 -6.09
CA GLY A 50 11.21 11.46 -5.14
C GLY A 50 10.72 12.86 -4.79
N THR A 51 11.04 13.34 -3.59
CA THR A 51 10.65 14.68 -3.12
C THR A 51 11.86 15.41 -2.54
N ASN A 52 12.03 16.68 -2.92
CA ASN A 52 13.07 17.54 -2.36
C ASN A 52 12.64 18.06 -0.97
N TYR A 53 13.60 18.21 -0.06
CA TYR A 53 13.35 18.57 1.35
C TYR A 53 12.62 19.91 1.57
N GLU A 54 12.66 20.83 0.60
CA GLU A 54 12.09 22.19 0.73
C GLU A 54 10.60 22.29 0.33
N ASP A 55 10.05 21.29 -0.38
CA ASP A 55 8.68 21.32 -0.94
C ASP A 55 7.64 20.58 -0.05
N PHE A 56 7.95 20.28 1.21
CA PHE A 56 7.08 19.47 2.09
C PHE A 56 5.88 20.24 2.67
N ASP A 57 4.77 20.24 1.93
CA ASP A 57 3.44 20.57 2.46
C ASP A 57 2.71 19.29 2.87
N TYR A 58 2.25 19.22 4.13
CA TYR A 58 1.50 18.07 4.65
C TYR A 58 0.17 17.90 3.90
N ARG A 59 0.10 16.93 2.97
CA ARG A 59 -1.15 16.32 2.47
C ARG A 59 -0.84 15.06 1.63
N TYR A 60 -1.39 13.93 2.08
CA TYR A 60 -1.57 12.63 1.42
C TYR A 60 -1.05 12.44 -0.04
N CYS A 61 -0.29 11.36 -0.24
CA CYS A 61 -0.06 10.73 -1.54
C CYS A 61 -0.39 9.23 -1.41
N PRO A 62 -1.17 8.66 -2.35
CA PRO A 62 -0.54 7.82 -3.40
C PRO A 62 -0.58 8.46 -4.80
N SER A 63 0.21 7.96 -5.75
CA SER A 63 0.38 8.45 -7.15
C SER A 63 -0.92 8.41 -8.03
N ILE A 64 -1.07 8.95 -9.25
CA ILE A 64 -0.16 9.33 -10.37
C ILE A 64 -0.67 10.62 -11.11
N GLU A 65 0.26 11.51 -11.52
CA GLU A 65 0.24 12.59 -12.55
C GLU A 65 -1.00 13.47 -12.93
N LYS A 66 -0.74 14.81 -12.98
CA LYS A 66 -1.47 15.92 -13.67
C LYS A 66 -2.91 16.23 -13.17
N GLN A 67 -3.39 17.48 -13.06
CA GLN A 67 -2.84 18.82 -13.39
C GLN A 67 -3.66 19.94 -12.67
N TYR A 68 -3.06 21.13 -12.51
CA TYR A 68 -3.67 22.45 -12.23
C TYR A 68 -4.70 22.65 -11.09
N SER A 69 -4.25 23.32 -10.03
CA SER A 69 -4.84 24.58 -9.55
C SER A 69 -3.80 25.32 -8.70
N ASP A 70 -3.82 26.64 -8.68
CA ASP A 70 -2.76 27.46 -8.10
C ASP A 70 -2.58 27.27 -6.56
N ASP A 71 -1.40 27.68 -6.07
CA ASP A 71 -1.01 27.77 -4.64
C ASP A 71 -0.89 26.47 -3.82
N LYS A 72 -0.22 25.46 -4.39
CA LYS A 72 0.93 24.70 -3.79
C LYS A 72 1.20 23.41 -4.58
N VAL A 73 2.38 23.32 -5.19
CA VAL A 73 2.75 22.22 -6.10
C VAL A 73 3.57 21.16 -5.37
N ILE A 74 3.03 19.94 -5.23
CA ILE A 74 3.86 18.77 -4.94
C ILE A 74 4.56 18.36 -6.24
N ASN A 75 5.86 18.65 -6.34
CA ASN A 75 6.67 18.42 -7.53
C ASN A 75 7.07 16.95 -7.69
N TYR A 76 6.16 16.10 -8.18
CA TYR A 76 6.49 14.72 -8.59
C TYR A 76 7.43 14.74 -9.80
N LYS A 77 8.74 14.54 -9.57
CA LYS A 77 9.75 14.46 -10.63
C LYS A 77 9.97 13.00 -11.05
N LYS A 78 9.36 12.58 -12.17
CA LYS A 78 9.79 11.35 -12.86
C LYS A 78 11.26 11.52 -13.27
N ILE A 79 12.10 10.52 -12.98
CA ILE A 79 13.53 10.58 -13.33
C ILE A 79 13.69 10.62 -14.86
N PRO A 80 14.60 11.44 -15.40
CA PRO A 80 15.12 11.29 -16.76
C PRO A 80 15.66 9.87 -17.03
N GLU A 81 15.26 9.26 -18.14
CA GLU A 81 15.57 7.85 -18.48
C GLU A 81 17.08 7.56 -18.61
N ASP A 82 17.90 8.58 -18.86
CA ASP A 82 19.36 8.50 -18.86
C ASP A 82 19.93 8.15 -17.47
N LYS A 83 19.37 8.70 -16.39
CA LYS A 83 19.81 8.40 -15.02
C LYS A 83 19.37 7.03 -14.48
N ILE A 84 18.37 6.40 -15.12
CA ILE A 84 17.86 5.08 -14.70
C ILE A 84 18.79 3.95 -15.20
N LYS A 85 19.54 4.18 -16.30
CA LYS A 85 20.32 3.15 -17.00
C LYS A 85 21.53 2.63 -16.22
N ASP A 86 22.02 3.39 -15.26
CA ASP A 86 23.20 3.04 -14.46
C ASP A 86 22.84 2.20 -13.22
N ILE A 87 21.53 2.03 -12.92
CA ILE A 87 21.05 1.33 -11.72
C ILE A 87 21.07 -0.20 -11.93
N ASN A 88 21.77 -0.93 -11.07
CA ASN A 88 21.75 -2.40 -11.10
C ASN A 88 20.39 -2.97 -10.66
N THR A 89 19.75 -3.73 -11.55
CA THR A 89 18.42 -4.34 -11.36
C THR A 89 18.44 -5.87 -11.52
N ASP A 90 19.61 -6.47 -11.72
CA ASP A 90 19.76 -7.92 -11.99
C ASP A 90 19.41 -8.81 -10.79
N TRP A 91 19.38 -8.24 -9.58
CA TRP A 91 18.98 -8.93 -8.35
C TRP A 91 17.47 -9.19 -8.25
N ILE A 92 16.64 -8.47 -9.04
CA ILE A 92 15.17 -8.50 -8.90
C ILE A 92 14.59 -9.89 -9.24
N PRO A 93 14.95 -10.56 -10.36
CA PRO A 93 14.42 -11.89 -10.66
C PRO A 93 14.80 -12.92 -9.58
N GLU A 94 16.05 -12.92 -9.12
CA GLU A 94 16.52 -13.83 -8.06
C GLU A 94 15.76 -13.60 -6.74
N MET A 95 15.48 -12.34 -6.41
CA MET A 95 14.67 -11.99 -5.24
C MET A 95 13.22 -12.46 -5.38
N ILE A 96 12.60 -12.29 -6.56
CA ILE A 96 11.23 -12.76 -6.83
C ILE A 96 11.16 -14.29 -6.72
N ASP A 97 12.10 -15.01 -7.32
CA ASP A 97 12.17 -16.47 -7.25
C ASP A 97 12.34 -16.95 -5.79
N HIS A 98 13.29 -16.38 -5.06
CA HIS A 98 13.49 -16.68 -3.64
C HIS A 98 12.25 -16.40 -2.78
N LEU A 99 11.61 -15.25 -2.97
CA LEU A 99 10.39 -14.91 -2.21
C LEU A 99 9.23 -15.84 -2.56
N ASN A 100 9.07 -16.26 -3.82
CA ASN A 100 8.10 -17.29 -4.20
C ASN A 100 8.37 -18.62 -3.47
N GLU A 101 9.63 -19.04 -3.30
CA GLU A 101 10.00 -20.23 -2.51
C GLU A 101 9.66 -20.06 -1.02
N GLU A 102 10.00 -18.93 -0.40
CA GLU A 102 9.70 -18.68 1.02
C GLU A 102 8.18 -18.57 1.27
N PHE A 103 7.41 -17.97 0.36
CA PHE A 103 5.95 -17.91 0.47
C PHE A 103 5.30 -19.30 0.40
N GLN A 104 5.80 -20.20 -0.46
CA GLN A 104 5.32 -21.59 -0.51
C GLN A 104 5.52 -22.32 0.82
N LYS A 105 6.67 -22.13 1.50
CA LYS A 105 6.96 -22.77 2.81
C LYS A 105 5.96 -22.37 3.90
N ILE A 106 5.39 -21.17 3.80
CA ILE A 106 4.39 -20.64 4.75
C ILE A 106 2.94 -20.78 4.23
N ASN A 107 2.73 -21.62 3.21
CA ASN A 107 1.43 -21.87 2.56
C ASN A 107 0.75 -20.61 2.00
N ARG A 108 1.54 -19.61 1.59
CA ARG A 108 1.07 -18.46 0.79
C ARG A 108 1.31 -18.78 -0.68
N LYS A 109 0.22 -19.09 -1.38
CA LYS A 109 0.22 -19.56 -2.77
C LYS A 109 -0.09 -18.41 -3.74
N GLY A 110 0.46 -18.58 -4.94
CA GLY A 110 0.45 -17.59 -6.00
C GLY A 110 1.87 -17.16 -6.34
N LYS A 111 2.07 -16.55 -7.50
CA LYS A 111 3.33 -15.90 -7.85
C LYS A 111 3.26 -14.41 -7.57
N ILE A 112 4.38 -13.84 -7.14
CA ILE A 112 4.54 -12.39 -7.05
C ILE A 112 4.38 -11.80 -8.45
N CYS A 113 3.42 -10.89 -8.63
CA CYS A 113 3.37 -10.06 -9.83
C CYS A 113 3.97 -8.68 -9.55
N THR A 114 3.49 -8.01 -8.49
CA THR A 114 3.84 -6.64 -8.17
C THR A 114 4.96 -6.61 -7.14
N PHE A 115 5.92 -5.70 -7.32
CA PHE A 115 7.08 -5.52 -6.45
C PHE A 115 7.39 -4.02 -6.37
N VAL A 116 7.46 -3.46 -5.16
CA VAL A 116 7.64 -2.01 -4.95
C VAL A 116 8.46 -1.75 -3.68
N ILE A 117 9.41 -0.83 -3.72
CA ILE A 117 10.06 -0.31 -2.49
C ILE A 117 9.38 1.00 -2.10
N PHE A 118 8.78 1.04 -0.92
CA PHE A 118 8.21 2.25 -0.33
C PHE A 118 9.06 2.73 0.84
N ASN A 119 9.33 4.03 0.93
CA ASN A 119 9.61 4.68 2.21
C ASN A 119 8.30 5.30 2.69
N LEU A 120 7.74 4.83 3.82
CA LEU A 120 6.38 5.16 4.26
C LEU A 120 6.37 6.32 5.29
N PRO A 121 6.23 7.60 4.88
CA PRO A 121 6.25 8.73 5.81
C PRO A 121 4.97 8.85 6.64
N ASN A 122 3.82 8.49 6.07
CA ASN A 122 2.49 8.82 6.57
C ASN A 122 1.60 7.57 6.62
N PRO A 123 0.56 7.55 7.49
CA PRO A 123 -0.45 6.51 7.43
C PRO A 123 -1.11 6.53 6.06
N VAL A 124 -1.26 5.36 5.44
CA VAL A 124 -2.15 5.21 4.28
C VAL A 124 -3.60 5.21 4.78
N GLN A 125 -4.55 5.71 3.99
CA GLN A 125 -5.98 5.63 4.33
C GLN A 125 -6.40 4.18 4.57
N ILE A 126 -7.48 3.97 5.31
CA ILE A 126 -8.08 2.64 5.38
C ILE A 126 -8.59 2.31 3.97
N HIS A 127 -8.07 1.24 3.39
CA HIS A 127 -8.39 0.81 2.04
C HIS A 127 -8.21 -0.70 1.93
N THR A 128 -8.71 -1.27 0.85
CA THR A 128 -8.26 -2.57 0.38
C THR A 128 -7.85 -2.45 -1.07
N ASP A 129 -6.87 -3.24 -1.48
CA ASP A 129 -6.61 -3.53 -2.88
C ASP A 129 -7.38 -4.78 -3.30
N GLY A 130 -7.47 -4.98 -4.61
CA GLY A 130 -8.33 -5.97 -5.24
C GLY A 130 -8.59 -5.54 -6.68
N ASN A 131 -9.81 -5.77 -7.16
CA ASN A 131 -10.15 -5.48 -8.55
C ASN A 131 -10.30 -3.98 -8.81
N ASP A 132 -9.51 -3.48 -9.76
CA ASP A 132 -9.37 -2.04 -10.01
C ASP A 132 -10.29 -1.49 -11.12
N ILE A 133 -10.53 -0.18 -11.14
CA ILE A 133 -11.25 0.48 -12.24
C ILE A 133 -10.36 0.64 -13.48
N LYS A 134 -10.97 0.44 -14.65
CA LYS A 134 -10.35 0.68 -15.96
C LYS A 134 -9.95 2.14 -16.17
N ASN A 135 -10.60 3.09 -15.49
CA ASN A 135 -10.36 4.52 -15.70
C ASN A 135 -10.41 5.36 -14.41
N LYS A 136 -9.27 5.42 -13.70
CA LYS A 136 -9.04 6.31 -12.54
C LYS A 136 -8.98 7.81 -12.87
N ARG A 137 -8.98 8.21 -14.16
CA ARG A 137 -8.55 9.55 -14.61
C ARG A 137 -9.69 10.54 -14.92
N GLY A 138 -10.94 10.19 -14.61
CA GLY A 138 -12.09 11.11 -14.75
C GLY A 138 -12.22 12.10 -13.59
N LYS A 139 -12.75 13.30 -13.85
CA LYS A 139 -13.26 14.19 -12.78
C LYS A 139 -14.56 13.62 -12.20
N ARG A 140 -14.70 13.66 -10.88
CA ARG A 140 -15.93 13.29 -10.15
C ARG A 140 -17.05 14.31 -10.46
N ASN A 141 -18.18 13.85 -10.97
CA ASN A 141 -19.36 14.69 -11.21
C ASN A 141 -20.34 14.74 -10.01
N VAL A 142 -20.35 13.74 -9.12
CA VAL A 142 -21.28 13.66 -7.97
C VAL A 142 -20.59 12.98 -6.77
N PHE A 143 -21.08 13.19 -5.54
CA PHE A 143 -20.74 12.31 -4.42
C PHE A 143 -21.24 10.89 -4.68
N ASN A 144 -20.42 9.88 -4.34
CA ASN A 144 -20.54 8.49 -4.78
C ASN A 144 -20.57 8.36 -6.33
N PRO A 145 -19.41 8.23 -7.02
CA PRO A 145 -19.41 7.94 -8.44
C PRO A 145 -20.08 6.58 -8.68
N VAL A 146 -21.25 6.60 -9.32
CA VAL A 146 -21.95 5.41 -9.80
C VAL A 146 -21.23 4.87 -11.04
N PHE A 147 -20.01 4.39 -10.82
CA PHE A 147 -19.37 3.48 -11.76
C PHE A 147 -20.28 2.28 -11.95
N LYS A 148 -20.31 1.70 -13.15
CA LYS A 148 -20.96 0.42 -13.40
C LYS A 148 -19.94 -0.71 -13.29
N ARG A 149 -20.42 -1.95 -13.11
CA ARG A 149 -19.57 -3.15 -12.98
C ARG A 149 -18.64 -3.32 -14.18
N GLU A 150 -19.07 -2.90 -15.37
CA GLU A 150 -18.31 -2.99 -16.62
C GLU A 150 -17.14 -1.99 -16.70
N GLU A 151 -17.11 -0.97 -15.83
CA GLU A 151 -16.01 0.00 -15.73
C GLU A 151 -14.83 -0.54 -14.89
N TYR A 152 -14.99 -1.68 -14.24
CA TYR A 152 -13.91 -2.41 -13.57
C TYR A 152 -13.23 -3.38 -14.51
N PHE A 153 -11.96 -3.69 -14.24
CA PHE A 153 -11.30 -4.82 -14.90
C PHE A 153 -12.03 -6.10 -14.50
N PRO A 154 -12.54 -6.92 -15.46
CA PRO A 154 -12.84 -8.30 -15.15
C PRO A 154 -11.49 -8.94 -14.79
N SER A 155 -11.31 -9.32 -13.53
CA SER A 155 -10.01 -9.66 -13.00
C SER A 155 -9.55 -11.03 -13.51
N TYR A 156 -8.86 -11.01 -14.64
CA TYR A 156 -8.17 -12.17 -15.22
C TYR A 156 -7.01 -12.65 -14.31
N LYS A 157 -6.55 -11.80 -13.39
CA LYS A 157 -5.69 -12.16 -12.26
C LYS A 157 -6.54 -12.22 -10.99
N LYS A 158 -6.45 -13.33 -10.26
CA LYS A 158 -7.04 -13.48 -8.93
C LYS A 158 -5.95 -13.28 -7.89
N TYR A 159 -5.87 -12.08 -7.33
CA TYR A 159 -4.95 -11.78 -6.24
C TYR A 159 -5.26 -12.66 -5.02
N THR A 160 -4.21 -13.13 -4.34
CA THR A 160 -4.31 -14.08 -3.23
C THR A 160 -3.89 -13.43 -1.92
N HIS A 161 -2.78 -12.72 -1.96
CA HIS A 161 -2.11 -12.19 -0.78
C HIS A 161 -1.22 -11.01 -1.11
N GLN A 162 -1.06 -10.12 -0.14
CA GLN A 162 -0.14 -8.99 -0.23
C GLN A 162 0.50 -8.75 1.13
N GLY A 163 1.56 -7.96 1.16
CA GLY A 163 2.29 -7.68 2.38
C GLY A 163 3.48 -6.75 2.19
N LEU A 164 4.21 -6.56 3.28
CA LEU A 164 5.39 -5.71 3.38
C LEU A 164 6.52 -6.51 4.05
N ILE A 165 7.73 -6.41 3.52
CA ILE A 165 8.96 -6.92 4.15
C ILE A 165 9.80 -5.73 4.60
N THR A 166 10.24 -5.75 5.86
CA THR A 166 11.00 -4.65 6.46
C THR A 166 12.43 -4.60 5.92
N ILE A 167 12.79 -3.50 5.25
CA ILE A 167 14.16 -3.22 4.79
C ILE A 167 14.88 -2.29 5.76
N GLN A 168 14.17 -1.28 6.27
CA GLN A 168 14.59 -0.44 7.38
C GLN A 168 13.37 0.07 8.15
N ASN A 169 13.46 0.05 9.48
CA ASN A 169 12.40 0.55 10.35
C ASN A 169 13.01 1.43 11.45
N ASP A 170 12.41 2.60 11.71
CA ASP A 170 12.92 3.62 12.64
C ASP A 170 12.23 3.61 14.03
N ASP A 171 11.18 2.82 14.18
CA ASP A 171 10.44 2.64 15.43
C ASP A 171 9.75 1.26 15.44
N LEU A 172 10.02 0.44 16.45
CA LEU A 172 9.41 -0.90 16.58
C LEU A 172 7.87 -0.87 16.73
N ARG A 173 7.30 0.31 17.02
CA ARG A 173 5.85 0.52 17.11
C ARG A 173 5.20 0.76 15.74
N ASN A 174 5.98 0.90 14.65
CA ASN A 174 5.45 0.99 13.29
C ASN A 174 4.89 -0.37 12.82
N GLY A 175 3.87 -0.34 11.96
CA GLY A 175 3.22 -1.58 11.50
C GLY A 175 2.09 -1.37 10.50
N THR A 176 1.26 -2.41 10.33
CA THR A 176 0.01 -2.40 9.57
C THR A 176 -1.12 -2.90 10.47
N ILE A 177 -2.25 -2.18 10.47
CA ILE A 177 -3.52 -2.69 10.99
C ILE A 177 -4.22 -3.40 9.85
N VAL A 178 -4.61 -4.64 10.08
CA VAL A 178 -5.46 -5.41 9.18
C VAL A 178 -6.81 -5.59 9.87
N PHE A 179 -7.88 -5.27 9.16
CA PHE A 179 -9.25 -5.41 9.65
C PHE A 179 -9.85 -6.76 9.22
N ASN A 180 -10.94 -7.17 9.88
CA ASN A 180 -11.62 -8.42 9.56
C ASN A 180 -12.58 -8.30 8.37
N GLN A 181 -12.74 -7.10 7.83
CA GLN A 181 -13.58 -6.83 6.67
C GLN A 181 -12.84 -7.15 5.37
N THR A 182 -13.57 -7.71 4.39
CA THR A 182 -13.06 -7.91 3.03
C THR A 182 -13.98 -7.36 1.97
N PHE A 183 -13.41 -6.83 0.88
CA PHE A 183 -14.13 -6.43 -0.32
C PHE A 183 -13.29 -6.76 -1.58
N PRO A 184 -13.86 -7.33 -2.65
CA PRO A 184 -13.09 -7.84 -3.80
C PRO A 184 -12.65 -6.76 -4.80
N TYR A 185 -12.94 -5.49 -4.55
CA TYR A 185 -12.57 -4.35 -5.40
C TYR A 185 -11.68 -3.38 -4.64
N SER A 186 -10.76 -2.71 -5.34
CA SER A 186 -9.93 -1.65 -4.75
C SER A 186 -10.81 -0.47 -4.31
N VAL A 187 -10.97 -0.29 -3.00
CA VAL A 187 -11.85 0.72 -2.40
C VAL A 187 -11.22 1.34 -1.17
N TYR A 188 -11.60 2.59 -0.90
CA TYR A 188 -11.23 3.32 0.31
C TYR A 188 -12.39 3.26 1.32
N TYR A 189 -12.06 3.45 2.60
CA TYR A 189 -13.02 3.58 3.68
C TYR A 189 -12.79 4.89 4.43
N ALA A 190 -13.81 5.75 4.51
CA ALA A 190 -13.69 7.05 5.15
C ALA A 190 -15.02 7.54 5.71
N ASN A 191 -15.18 7.51 7.03
CA ASN A 191 -16.48 7.81 7.66
C ASN A 191 -16.96 9.27 7.59
N HIS A 192 -16.22 10.18 6.95
CA HIS A 192 -16.68 11.53 6.66
C HIS A 192 -16.11 12.06 5.34
N GLU A 193 -16.91 12.86 4.62
CA GLU A 193 -16.54 13.51 3.36
C GLU A 193 -15.29 14.42 3.45
N ASN A 194 -15.00 14.96 4.64
CA ASN A 194 -13.83 15.78 4.90
C ASN A 194 -12.52 14.98 4.90
N ASN A 195 -12.60 13.64 5.02
CA ASN A 195 -11.46 12.72 4.93
C ASN A 195 -11.25 12.19 3.50
N LEU A 196 -12.08 12.57 2.52
CA LEU A 196 -11.92 12.16 1.12
C LEU A 196 -10.78 12.94 0.45
N ASP A 197 -9.86 12.23 -0.20
CA ASP A 197 -9.02 12.86 -1.22
C ASP A 197 -9.87 13.16 -2.46
N ARG A 198 -10.37 14.40 -2.53
CA ARG A 198 -11.23 14.89 -3.63
C ARG A 198 -10.53 14.90 -5.00
N LYS A 199 -9.23 14.59 -5.08
CA LYS A 199 -8.44 14.61 -6.32
C LYS A 199 -8.51 13.30 -7.12
N LYS A 200 -8.97 12.20 -6.52
CA LYS A 200 -9.02 10.88 -7.19
C LYS A 200 -10.44 10.39 -7.41
N SER A 201 -10.65 9.79 -8.58
CA SER A 201 -11.81 8.93 -8.84
C SER A 201 -11.53 7.54 -8.28
N VAL A 202 -11.95 7.32 -7.04
CA VAL A 202 -11.95 6.02 -6.34
C VAL A 202 -13.32 5.82 -5.70
N ILE A 203 -13.74 4.57 -5.51
CA ILE A 203 -14.85 4.31 -4.59
C ILE A 203 -14.36 4.55 -3.16
N THR A 204 -15.18 5.22 -2.39
CA THR A 204 -15.00 5.35 -0.95
C THR A 204 -16.33 5.08 -0.29
N PHE A 205 -16.37 4.08 0.59
CA PHE A 205 -17.52 3.87 1.46
C PHE A 205 -17.47 4.88 2.60
N LEU A 206 -18.55 5.65 2.73
CA LEU A 206 -18.84 6.46 3.90
C LEU A 206 -19.56 5.62 4.97
N LYS A 207 -19.61 6.11 6.21
CA LYS A 207 -20.24 5.41 7.35
C LYS A 207 -21.67 4.94 7.07
N ASP A 208 -22.45 5.83 6.47
CA ASP A 208 -23.89 5.68 6.22
C ASP A 208 -24.19 5.29 4.76
N ASP A 209 -23.16 4.94 3.97
CA ASP A 209 -23.36 4.37 2.63
C ASP A 209 -23.91 2.94 2.72
N ASP A 210 -24.71 2.56 1.72
CA ASP A 210 -24.97 1.15 1.44
C ASP A 210 -23.63 0.42 1.16
N ILE A 211 -23.33 -0.63 1.92
CA ILE A 211 -22.09 -1.42 1.78
C ILE A 211 -22.11 -2.38 0.58
N PHE A 212 -23.23 -2.48 -0.15
CA PHE A 212 -23.34 -3.26 -1.38
C PHE A 212 -22.89 -2.44 -2.60
N ARG A 213 -21.96 -2.99 -3.40
CA ARG A 213 -21.56 -2.45 -4.72
C ARG A 213 -21.21 -3.62 -5.65
N PHE A 214 -21.67 -3.55 -6.90
CA PHE A 214 -21.39 -4.56 -7.96
C PHE A 214 -21.83 -5.99 -7.63
N ASP A 215 -22.97 -6.12 -6.95
CA ASP A 215 -23.51 -7.39 -6.45
C ASP A 215 -22.67 -8.05 -5.35
N GLU A 216 -21.60 -7.39 -4.91
CA GLU A 216 -20.76 -7.74 -3.77
C GLU A 216 -21.09 -6.85 -2.56
N LYS A 217 -20.71 -7.27 -1.35
CA LYS A 217 -20.84 -6.50 -0.11
C LYS A 217 -19.53 -6.53 0.67
N ILE A 218 -19.33 -5.57 1.58
CA ILE A 218 -18.27 -5.67 2.57
C ILE A 218 -18.58 -6.84 3.51
N GLU A 219 -17.79 -7.92 3.44
CA GLU A 219 -17.94 -9.06 4.33
C GLU A 219 -17.50 -8.71 5.75
N ASN A 220 -18.11 -9.36 6.74
CA ASN A 220 -17.89 -9.14 8.17
C ASN A 220 -18.12 -7.69 8.66
N TYR A 221 -18.80 -6.82 7.90
CA TYR A 221 -19.12 -5.46 8.35
C TYR A 221 -19.98 -5.49 9.61
N THR A 222 -19.57 -4.78 10.66
CA THR A 222 -20.15 -4.93 12.00
C THR A 222 -21.43 -4.11 12.23
N TYR A 223 -21.64 -3.04 11.45
CA TYR A 223 -22.65 -2.00 11.70
C TYR A 223 -22.58 -1.34 13.09
N GLU A 224 -21.47 -1.49 13.80
CA GLU A 224 -21.24 -0.98 15.15
C GLU A 224 -19.89 -0.25 15.24
N TYR A 225 -19.67 0.55 16.28
CA TYR A 225 -18.32 1.05 16.57
C TYR A 225 -17.42 -0.10 17.04
N MET A 226 -16.17 -0.16 16.55
CA MET A 226 -15.14 -1.08 17.05
C MET A 226 -15.15 -1.14 18.59
N SER A 227 -14.99 -2.34 19.16
CA SER A 227 -15.12 -2.56 20.60
C SER A 227 -14.09 -1.80 21.43
N ASP A 228 -14.38 -1.59 22.72
CA ASP A 228 -13.44 -0.95 23.66
C ASP A 228 -12.12 -1.72 23.81
N GLU A 229 -12.15 -3.04 23.59
CA GLU A 229 -10.99 -3.93 23.73
C GLU A 229 -10.07 -3.84 22.51
N GLU A 230 -10.64 -3.93 21.30
CA GLU A 230 -9.90 -3.76 20.04
C GLU A 230 -9.36 -2.33 19.89
N TYR A 231 -10.17 -1.32 20.20
CA TYR A 231 -9.80 0.09 20.03
C TYR A 231 -8.58 0.48 20.87
N LYS A 232 -8.42 -0.09 22.08
CA LYS A 232 -7.24 0.11 22.95
C LYS A 232 -5.94 -0.45 22.37
N LEU A 233 -6.01 -1.35 21.37
CA LEU A 233 -4.83 -1.91 20.70
C LEU A 233 -4.31 -1.00 19.57
N LEU A 234 -5.15 -0.06 19.11
CA LEU A 234 -4.84 0.84 18.02
C LEU A 234 -4.06 2.08 18.50
N PRO A 235 -3.27 2.71 17.62
CA PRO A 235 -2.69 4.03 17.87
C PRO A 235 -3.77 5.13 17.85
N ASP A 236 -3.38 6.40 17.94
CA ASP A 236 -4.25 7.58 17.93
C ASP A 236 -5.09 7.73 16.62
N MET A 237 -6.12 6.89 16.49
CA MET A 237 -7.15 6.91 15.44
C MET A 237 -8.47 7.39 16.04
N ASN A 238 -9.30 8.12 15.29
CA ASN A 238 -10.64 8.43 15.79
C ASN A 238 -11.51 7.17 15.70
N ARG A 239 -12.11 6.73 16.82
CA ARG A 239 -13.05 5.60 16.86
C ARG A 239 -14.23 5.76 15.89
N GLU A 240 -14.65 6.98 15.60
CA GLU A 240 -15.69 7.25 14.60
C GLU A 240 -15.26 6.85 13.19
N GLN A 241 -13.96 6.86 12.87
CA GLN A 241 -13.39 6.37 11.60
C GLN A 241 -13.35 4.83 11.52
N LEU A 242 -13.69 4.14 12.60
CA LEU A 242 -13.63 2.68 12.77
C LEU A 242 -15.01 2.05 12.99
N PHE A 243 -16.09 2.82 12.80
CA PHE A 243 -17.44 2.27 12.70
C PHE A 243 -17.50 1.24 11.55
N GLY A 244 -18.23 0.15 11.72
CA GLY A 244 -18.37 -0.93 10.74
C GLY A 244 -17.16 -1.87 10.66
N LEU A 245 -16.04 -1.53 11.31
CA LEU A 245 -14.80 -2.29 11.27
C LEU A 245 -14.53 -3.05 12.57
N SER A 246 -13.86 -4.19 12.45
CA SER A 246 -13.30 -4.97 13.57
C SER A 246 -11.86 -5.37 13.26
N LEU A 247 -11.06 -5.60 14.29
CA LEU A 247 -9.64 -5.89 14.17
C LEU A 247 -9.43 -7.38 13.83
N ASP A 248 -8.67 -7.64 12.77
CA ASP A 248 -8.12 -8.98 12.51
C ASP A 248 -6.75 -9.11 13.19
N LYS A 249 -5.83 -8.20 12.87
CA LYS A 249 -4.48 -8.23 13.45
C LYS A 249 -3.77 -6.89 13.36
N LYS A 250 -2.94 -6.63 14.37
CA LYS A 250 -1.92 -5.57 14.33
C LYS A 250 -0.58 -6.23 14.05
N LEU A 251 -0.03 -5.98 12.87
CA LEU A 251 1.23 -6.57 12.39
C LEU A 251 2.34 -5.52 12.53
N MET A 252 3.42 -5.83 13.23
CA MET A 252 4.51 -4.90 13.50
C MET A 252 5.66 -5.10 12.51
N PHE A 253 6.26 -4.01 12.02
CA PHE A 253 7.40 -4.11 11.09
C PHE A 253 8.66 -4.68 11.74
N MET A 254 8.81 -4.57 13.07
CA MET A 254 9.95 -5.09 13.84
C MET A 254 11.31 -4.76 13.19
N ASP A 255 12.21 -5.75 13.14
CA ASP A 255 13.56 -5.68 12.61
C ASP A 255 13.62 -5.98 11.10
N LYS A 256 14.78 -5.71 10.50
CA LYS A 256 15.12 -6.06 9.11
C LYS A 256 14.70 -7.51 8.78
N GLY A 257 14.15 -7.70 7.59
CA GLY A 257 13.76 -9.01 7.06
C GLY A 257 12.44 -9.56 7.62
N THR A 258 11.77 -8.86 8.54
CA THR A 258 10.44 -9.25 9.02
C THR A 258 9.40 -9.10 7.91
N LEU A 259 8.59 -10.14 7.70
CA LEU A 259 7.41 -10.12 6.86
C LEU A 259 6.16 -9.77 7.68
N VAL A 260 5.33 -8.88 7.17
CA VAL A 260 3.91 -8.72 7.55
C VAL A 260 3.04 -8.96 6.34
N SER A 261 2.00 -9.79 6.45
CA SER A 261 1.31 -10.32 5.26
C SER A 261 -0.15 -10.68 5.54
N TRP A 262 -1.07 -10.28 4.66
CA TRP A 262 -2.52 -10.49 4.80
C TRP A 262 -3.14 -11.05 3.52
N GLN A 263 -4.42 -11.42 3.57
CA GLN A 263 -5.15 -11.85 2.38
C GLN A 263 -5.47 -10.64 1.50
N ASP A 264 -5.39 -10.78 0.19
CA ASP A 264 -5.91 -9.75 -0.69
C ASP A 264 -7.42 -9.54 -0.50
N GLY A 265 -7.90 -8.32 -0.79
CA GLY A 265 -9.26 -7.91 -0.47
C GLY A 265 -9.51 -7.58 1.00
N LYS A 266 -8.52 -7.68 1.92
CA LYS A 266 -8.67 -7.22 3.32
C LYS A 266 -8.42 -5.71 3.45
N PHE A 267 -9.34 -5.04 4.15
CA PHE A 267 -9.12 -3.66 4.58
C PHE A 267 -7.92 -3.56 5.51
N HIS A 268 -7.06 -2.59 5.28
CA HIS A 268 -5.87 -2.35 6.07
C HIS A 268 -5.42 -0.88 6.03
N THR A 269 -4.49 -0.51 6.91
CA THR A 269 -3.85 0.82 6.98
C THR A 269 -2.47 0.70 7.63
N THR A 270 -1.50 1.50 7.20
CA THR A 270 -0.17 1.54 7.80
C THR A 270 -0.12 2.51 8.98
N ILE A 271 0.61 2.14 10.03
CA ILE A 271 0.90 2.97 11.20
C ILE A 271 2.38 3.37 11.18
N PRO A 272 2.74 4.59 10.76
CA PRO A 272 3.94 5.25 11.24
C PRO A 272 3.64 5.97 12.56
N MET A 273 4.29 5.52 13.64
CA MET A 273 4.13 6.08 14.98
C MET A 273 4.83 7.43 15.17
N LYS A 274 5.68 7.82 14.22
CA LYS A 274 6.19 9.17 14.05
C LYS A 274 5.69 9.72 12.72
N LYS A 275 4.98 10.85 12.74
CA LYS A 275 4.50 11.59 11.55
C LYS A 275 5.61 12.37 10.82
N GLU A 276 6.86 12.15 11.22
CA GLU A 276 8.07 12.73 10.60
C GLU A 276 8.63 11.78 9.55
N TRP A 277 9.40 12.30 8.59
CA TRP A 277 10.04 11.48 7.57
C TRP A 277 11.20 10.65 8.15
N GLY A 278 10.86 9.46 8.65
CA GLY A 278 11.81 8.43 9.04
C GLY A 278 12.34 7.61 7.87
N ASN A 279 13.18 6.62 8.18
CA ASN A 279 13.52 5.56 7.22
C ASN A 279 12.65 4.34 7.53
N ARG A 280 11.44 4.33 6.98
CA ARG A 280 10.48 3.21 7.03
C ARG A 280 10.41 2.57 5.67
N ILE A 281 11.53 1.97 5.27
CA ILE A 281 11.74 1.36 3.97
C ILE A 281 11.17 -0.05 4.01
N MET A 282 10.10 -0.25 3.25
CA MET A 282 9.35 -1.49 3.15
C MET A 282 9.38 -1.97 1.71
N LEU A 283 9.51 -3.27 1.53
CA LEU A 283 9.37 -3.94 0.25
C LEU A 283 7.95 -4.52 0.16
N GLN A 284 7.07 -3.87 -0.61
CA GLN A 284 5.72 -4.32 -0.89
C GLN A 284 5.71 -5.35 -2.02
N TYR A 285 4.80 -6.31 -1.90
CA TYR A 285 4.54 -7.30 -2.93
C TYR A 285 3.06 -7.70 -2.99
N GLU A 286 2.63 -8.18 -4.16
CA GLU A 286 1.30 -8.77 -4.38
C GLU A 286 1.45 -10.12 -5.08
N GLY A 287 0.74 -11.14 -4.59
CA GLY A 287 0.67 -12.48 -5.16
C GLY A 287 -0.64 -12.73 -5.90
N VAL A 288 -0.58 -13.48 -7.00
CA VAL A 288 -1.73 -13.90 -7.81
C VAL A 288 -1.77 -15.42 -7.99
N ASP A 289 -2.97 -16.01 -7.97
CA ASP A 289 -3.18 -17.39 -8.38
C ASP A 289 -2.78 -17.58 -9.87
N GLU A 290 -2.21 -18.74 -10.17
CA GLU A 290 -1.97 -19.26 -11.53
C GLU A 290 -2.91 -20.42 -11.86
#